data_AF-A0A5X9IJL5-F1
#
_entry.id   AF-A0A5X9IJL5-F1
#
_cell.length_a   1.000
_cell.length_b   1.000
_cell.length_c   1.000
_cell.angle_alpha   90.00
_cell.angle_beta   90.00
_cell.angle_gamma   90.00
#
_symmetry.space_group_name_H-M   'P 1'
#
loop_
_entity.id
_entity.type
_entity.pdbx_description
1 polymer ?
#
loop_
_entity_poly.entity_id
_entity_poly.type
_entity_poly.pdbx_seq_one_letter_code
_entity_poly.pdbx_strand_id
1 'polypeptide(L)'
;LTNDQITRIKKLHQQLETDVSQISMKGIKDGALIEVIKSGKWDEAAVKQQLAAFSNIEQQARYYRVKYYFDLSKVLTPEQRQQVQQDLAQALE
;
A
#
# COMPACT_ATOMS: atom_id res chain seq x y z
N LEU A 1 -18.34 -8.68 13.90
CA LEU A 1 -17.85 -7.44 14.53
C LEU A 1 -19.00 -6.75 15.24
N THR A 2 -18.77 -6.14 16.40
CA THR A 2 -19.77 -5.29 17.07
C THR A 2 -19.89 -3.93 16.39
N ASN A 3 -20.95 -3.16 16.67
CA ASN A 3 -21.13 -1.81 16.12
C ASN A 3 -19.97 -0.87 16.50
N ASP A 4 -19.44 -1.01 17.72
CA ASP A 4 -18.28 -0.23 18.18
C ASP A 4 -17.01 -0.60 17.41
N GLN A 5 -16.78 -1.90 17.18
CA GLN A 5 -15.67 -2.38 16.37
C GLN A 5 -15.78 -1.85 14.94
N ILE A 6 -16.96 -1.92 14.32
CA ILE A 6 -17.21 -1.42 12.96
C ILE A 6 -16.92 0.08 12.87
N THR A 7 -17.39 0.86 13.82
CA THR A 7 -17.17 2.32 13.85
C THR A 7 -15.68 2.66 13.94
N ARG A 8 -14.93 1.97 14.80
CA ARG A 8 -13.48 2.17 14.93
C ARG A 8 -12.72 1.75 13.67
N ILE A 9 -13.08 0.60 13.08
CA ILE A 9 -12.46 0.10 11.84
C ILE A 9 -12.70 1.07 10.68
N LYS A 10 -13.90 1.61 10.53
CA LYS A 10 -14.20 2.63 9.51
C LYS A 10 -13.30 3.86 9.65
N LYS A 11 -13.09 4.35 10.88
CA LYS A 11 -12.19 5.48 11.14
C LYS A 11 -10.74 5.13 10.80
N LEU A 12 -10.26 3.94 11.17
CA LEU A 12 -8.93 3.47 10.82
C LEU A 12 -8.74 3.39 9.29
N HIS A 13 -9.74 2.92 8.57
CA HIS A 13 -9.68 2.82 7.10
C HIS A 13 -9.68 4.20 6.44
N GLN A 14 -10.49 5.15 6.91
CA GLN A 14 -10.45 6.54 6.44
C GLN A 14 -9.08 7.19 6.66
N GLN A 15 -8.44 6.90 7.80
CA GLN A 15 -7.09 7.40 8.07
C GLN A 15 -6.07 6.77 7.10
N LEU A 16 -6.16 5.45 6.85
CA LEU A 16 -5.33 4.78 5.86
C LEU A 16 -5.43 5.46 4.48
N GLU A 17 -6.65 5.68 3.99
CA GLU A 17 -6.87 6.34 2.69
C GLU A 17 -6.29 7.75 2.67
N THR A 18 -6.45 8.49 3.77
CA THR A 18 -5.86 9.84 3.91
C THR A 18 -4.34 9.78 3.84
N ASP A 19 -3.70 8.92 4.64
CA ASP A 19 -2.24 8.79 4.69
C ASP A 19 -1.68 8.35 3.32
N VAL A 20 -2.31 7.38 2.67
CA VAL A 20 -1.90 6.88 1.35
C VAL A 20 -2.08 7.94 0.27
N SER A 21 -3.16 8.73 0.31
CA SER A 21 -3.40 9.80 -0.67
C SER A 21 -2.37 10.93 -0.62
N GLN A 22 -1.65 11.07 0.50
CA GLN A 22 -0.60 12.07 0.70
C GLN A 22 0.77 11.61 0.22
N ILE A 23 0.94 10.34 -0.17
CA ILE A 23 2.20 9.83 -0.71
C ILE A 23 2.52 10.55 -2.02
N SER A 24 3.68 11.21 -2.06
CA SER A 24 4.10 11.97 -3.23
C SER A 24 4.36 11.07 -4.43
N MET A 25 3.65 11.33 -5.53
CA MET A 25 3.87 10.70 -6.83
C MET A 25 4.89 11.43 -7.71
N LYS A 26 5.52 12.51 -7.22
CA LYS A 26 6.42 13.38 -8.02
C LYS A 26 7.61 12.67 -8.68
N GLY A 27 8.00 11.50 -8.16
CA GLY A 27 9.08 10.70 -8.74
C GLY A 27 8.68 9.92 -9.99
N ILE A 28 7.37 9.76 -10.25
CA ILE A 28 6.85 9.07 -11.44
C ILE A 28 6.84 10.06 -12.60
N LYS A 29 7.48 9.67 -13.70
CA LYS A 29 7.30 10.34 -15.00
C LYS A 29 6.27 9.60 -15.82
N ASP A 30 5.13 10.23 -16.09
CA ASP A 30 4.07 9.62 -16.90
C ASP A 30 4.60 9.20 -18.27
N GLY A 31 4.32 7.96 -18.66
CA GLY A 31 4.70 7.42 -19.96
C GLY A 31 6.18 7.08 -20.14
N ALA A 32 7.07 7.26 -19.15
CA ALA A 32 8.50 7.03 -19.32
C ALA A 32 8.86 5.65 -19.91
N LEU A 33 8.25 4.58 -19.40
CA LEU A 33 8.47 3.22 -19.94
C LEU A 33 7.88 3.05 -21.34
N ILE A 34 6.75 3.71 -21.62
CA ILE A 34 6.13 3.71 -22.96
C ILE A 34 7.03 4.42 -23.96
N GLU A 35 7.70 5.52 -23.57
CA GLU A 35 8.68 6.22 -24.40
C GLU A 35 9.86 5.30 -24.75
N VAL A 36 10.42 4.57 -23.77
CA VAL A 36 11.49 3.59 -24.00
C VAL A 36 11.04 2.53 -25.00
N ILE A 37 9.86 1.94 -24.82
CA ILE A 37 9.29 0.91 -25.72
C ILE A 37 9.11 1.47 -27.13
N LYS A 38 8.46 2.64 -27.26
CA LYS A 38 8.21 3.28 -28.55
C LYS A 38 9.50 3.66 -29.29
N SER A 39 10.57 3.97 -28.55
CA SER A 39 11.85 4.33 -29.16
C SER A 39 12.57 3.16 -29.82
N GLY A 40 12.23 1.92 -29.47
CA GLY A 40 12.96 0.73 -29.89
C GLY A 40 14.40 0.65 -29.35
N LYS A 41 14.79 1.56 -28.45
CA LYS A 41 16.12 1.64 -27.85
C LYS A 41 16.01 1.45 -26.35
N TRP A 42 16.81 0.53 -25.81
CA TRP A 42 16.85 0.28 -24.38
C TRP A 42 17.54 1.42 -23.65
N ASP A 43 16.80 2.12 -22.79
CA ASP A 43 17.32 3.10 -21.85
C ASP A 43 17.27 2.52 -20.43
N GLU A 44 18.37 1.89 -20.02
CA GLU A 44 18.47 1.23 -18.72
C GLU A 44 18.28 2.21 -17.56
N ALA A 45 18.79 3.44 -17.69
CA ALA A 45 18.73 4.43 -16.63
C ALA A 45 17.30 4.92 -16.42
N ALA A 46 16.59 5.25 -17.51
CA ALA A 46 15.19 5.67 -17.45
C ALA A 46 14.28 4.56 -16.88
N VAL A 47 14.51 3.30 -17.28
CA VAL A 47 13.76 2.16 -16.75
C VAL A 47 14.01 1.99 -15.26
N LYS A 48 15.28 1.94 -14.82
CA LYS A 48 15.63 1.78 -13.40
C LYS A 48 15.08 2.91 -12.54
N GLN A 49 15.17 4.16 -13.02
CA GLN A 49 14.66 5.31 -12.30
C GLN A 49 13.14 5.23 -12.09
N GLN A 50 12.39 4.87 -13.14
CA GLN A 50 10.94 4.75 -13.03
C GLN A 50 10.53 3.60 -12.10
N LEU A 51 11.17 2.44 -12.21
CA LEU A 51 10.90 1.29 -11.34
C LEU A 51 11.24 1.58 -9.87
N ALA A 52 12.33 2.31 -9.61
CA ALA A 52 12.69 2.76 -8.28
C ALA A 52 11.64 3.73 -7.70
N ALA A 53 11.11 4.65 -8.53
CA ALA A 53 10.04 5.55 -8.11
C ALA A 53 8.75 4.80 -7.74
N PHE A 54 8.34 3.82 -8.56
CA PHE A 54 7.21 2.93 -8.22
C PHE A 54 7.44 2.17 -6.92
N SER A 55 8.61 1.53 -6.78
CA SER A 55 8.97 0.77 -5.58
C SER A 55 8.92 1.64 -4.32
N ASN A 56 9.43 2.86 -4.37
CA ASN A 56 9.40 3.78 -3.23
C ASN A 56 7.96 4.17 -2.81
N ILE A 57 7.06 4.37 -3.78
CA ILE A 57 5.65 4.69 -3.50
C ILE A 57 4.92 3.48 -2.94
N GLU A 58 5.12 2.31 -3.54
CA GLU A 58 4.54 1.06 -3.06
C GLU A 58 5.01 0.71 -1.64
N GLN A 59 6.28 0.91 -1.32
CA GLN A 59 6.81 0.66 0.02
C GLN A 59 6.13 1.55 1.06
N GLN A 60 5.94 2.84 0.78
CA GLN A 60 5.21 3.75 1.66
C GLN A 60 3.74 3.34 1.82
N ALA A 61 3.06 2.97 0.73
CA ALA A 61 1.67 2.52 0.81
C ALA A 61 1.54 1.21 1.61
N ARG A 62 2.45 0.24 1.40
CA ARG A 62 2.50 -1.02 2.15
C ARG A 62 2.74 -0.77 3.64
N TYR A 63 3.61 0.17 4.00
CA TYR A 63 3.83 0.57 5.39
C TYR A 63 2.49 0.95 6.08
N TYR A 64 1.70 1.84 5.48
CA TYR A 64 0.43 2.25 6.07
C TYR A 64 -0.60 1.12 6.09
N ARG A 65 -0.64 0.24 5.08
CA ARG A 65 -1.52 -0.95 5.08
C ARG A 65 -1.18 -1.88 6.24
N VAL A 66 0.10 -2.19 6.47
CA VAL A 66 0.53 -3.03 7.60
C VAL A 66 0.18 -2.36 8.93
N LYS A 67 0.42 -1.05 9.06
CA LYS A 67 0.05 -0.28 10.24
C LYS A 67 -1.47 -0.32 10.50
N TYR A 68 -2.29 -0.18 9.46
CA TYR A 68 -3.75 -0.28 9.55
C TYR A 68 -4.18 -1.63 10.12
N TYR A 69 -3.65 -2.74 9.61
CA TYR A 69 -3.98 -4.06 10.12
C TYR A 69 -3.52 -4.29 11.57
N PHE A 70 -2.34 -3.75 11.93
CA PHE A 70 -1.88 -3.75 13.31
C PHE A 70 -2.85 -3.00 14.23
N ASP A 71 -3.28 -1.79 13.87
CA ASP A 71 -4.22 -1.01 14.67
C ASP A 71 -5.62 -1.62 14.71
N LEU A 72 -6.07 -2.22 13.60
CA LEU A 72 -7.31 -3.01 13.54
C LEU A 72 -7.25 -4.19 14.51
N SER A 73 -6.12 -4.89 14.62
CA SER A 73 -5.96 -6.03 15.52
C SER A 73 -6.17 -5.70 17.01
N LYS A 74 -5.99 -4.43 17.39
CA LYS A 74 -6.19 -3.93 18.77
C LYS A 74 -7.67 -3.77 19.13
N VAL A 75 -8.55 -3.65 18.14
CA VAL A 75 -10.01 -3.53 18.37
C VAL A 75 -10.73 -4.87 18.33
N LEU A 76 -10.04 -5.93 17.92
CA LEU A 76 -10.57 -7.27 17.78
C LEU A 76 -10.40 -8.12 19.06
N THR A 77 -11.26 -9.13 19.20
CA THR A 77 -11.03 -10.21 20.18
C THR A 77 -9.82 -11.07 19.75
N PRO A 78 -9.24 -11.89 20.65
CA PRO A 78 -8.16 -12.80 20.30
C PRO A 78 -8.50 -13.72 19.12
N GLU A 79 -9.71 -14.27 19.08
CA GLU A 79 -10.17 -15.19 18.03
C GLU A 79 -10.31 -14.48 16.68
N GLN A 80 -10.90 -13.28 16.69
CA GLN A 80 -11.00 -12.44 15.48
C GLN A 80 -9.62 -12.02 14.97
N ARG A 81 -8.67 -11.74 15.88
CA ARG A 81 -7.30 -11.39 15.52
C ARG A 81 -6.59 -12.56 14.84
N GLN A 82 -6.83 -13.79 15.28
CA GLN A 82 -6.23 -14.97 14.68
C GLN A 82 -6.67 -15.15 13.22
N GLN A 83 -7.96 -14.90 12.92
CA GLN A 83 -8.45 -14.91 11.54
C GLN A 83 -7.74 -13.85 10.68
N VAL A 84 -7.64 -12.61 11.18
CA VAL A 84 -6.94 -11.54 10.45
C VAL A 84 -5.46 -11.87 10.20
N GLN A 85 -4.79 -12.52 11.15
CA GLN A 85 -3.40 -12.97 10.95
C GLN A 85 -3.28 -14.00 9.83
N GLN A 86 -4.21 -14.95 9.74
CA GLN A 86 -4.22 -15.96 8.67
C GLN A 86 -4.49 -15.32 7.30
N ASP A 87 -5.48 -14.43 7.23
CA ASP A 87 -5.83 -13.72 6.00
C ASP A 87 -4.66 -12.84 5.51
N LEU A 88 -3.92 -12.21 6.44
CA LEU A 88 -2.75 -11.41 6.12
C LEU A 88 -1.55 -12.22 5.68
N ALA A 89 -1.31 -13.38 6.28
CA ALA A 89 -0.24 -14.27 5.85
C ALA A 89 -0.41 -14.65 4.37
N GLN A 90 -1.65 -14.98 3.96
CA GLN A 90 -1.95 -15.31 2.56
C GLN A 90 -1.85 -14.12 1.60
N ALA A 91 -2.15 -12.91 2.07
CA ALA A 91 -2.13 -11.70 1.23
C ALA A 91 -0.74 -11.04 1.12
N LEU A 92 0.19 -11.39 2.01
CA LEU A 92 1.54 -10.83 2.06
C LEU A 92 2.64 -11.81 1.60
N GLU A 93 2.32 -13.10 1.43
CA GLU A 93 3.11 -14.09 0.68
C GLU A 93 3.02 -13.88 -0.84
#